data_AF-A0A519X2U7-F1
#
_entry.id   AF-A0A519X2U7-F1
#
_cell.length_a   1.000
_cell.length_b   1.000
_cell.length_c   1.000
_cell.angle_alpha   90.00
_cell.angle_beta   90.00
_cell.angle_gamma   90.00
#
_symmetry.space_group_name_H-M   'P 1'
#
loop_
_entity.id
_entity.type
_entity.pdbx_description
1 polymer ?
#
loop_
_entity_poly.entity_id
_entity_poly.type
_entity_poly.pdbx_seq_one_letter_code
_entity_poly.pdbx_strand_id
1 'polypeptide(L)'
;KADVNGDGLEDLFISGDKDSPGKIYLQQKDGIFQVIKLIRSKTEEVGTISAAAFFDANGDGKPDLYIAKGGYSTYEPNTASLQDELYLNEGNGRFVLSPAALPILNTNSKACVKPSDFDGDGDIDLFVGGRVIPGKYPVAPESYLLVNDGKGGFTIANIPFAKAGMVTDAQWIDLNGDGRMDLALCGEFMPITVLINTKEGFKDQTQDYFASPLRGLWFKIHFADVNGDGKPDLIAGNFGQNSQLHASEKEPAELYYADFDSNGSIDPFFNFYLDGKSYPFVSRDEINEQIYPMRRRFTSYKAYADATINEIFTPQELTASSKLSLNTTQTTLFINQDGKFIAGTLPIQAQFAPVSQILTNDFDHDGKIDLLLLGNHEDNRLKIGSMDANYGCLLKGDGKGGFAYIEQSVSGLSITGDVKAALELQINKAPYLLIGTSQGSLKFYKE
;
A
#
# COMPACT_ATOMS: atom_id res chain seq x y z
N LYS A 1 -12.86 -6.57 -7.49
CA LYS A 1 -14.06 -6.78 -8.35
C LYS A 1 -13.84 -8.03 -9.19
N ALA A 2 -14.91 -8.76 -9.55
CA ALA A 2 -14.89 -9.89 -10.47
C ALA A 2 -16.35 -10.25 -10.85
N ASP A 3 -16.58 -10.98 -11.94
CA ASP A 3 -17.87 -11.65 -12.20
C ASP A 3 -17.88 -12.98 -11.42
N VAL A 4 -18.50 -12.99 -10.23
CA VAL A 4 -18.39 -14.16 -9.33
C VAL A 4 -19.50 -15.18 -9.51
N ASN A 5 -20.53 -14.86 -10.30
CA ASN A 5 -21.67 -15.74 -10.58
C ASN A 5 -21.78 -16.14 -12.07
N GLY A 6 -20.93 -15.58 -12.95
CA GLY A 6 -20.86 -15.88 -14.37
C GLY A 6 -21.97 -15.22 -15.20
N ASP A 7 -22.56 -14.13 -14.72
CA ASP A 7 -23.66 -13.44 -15.42
C ASP A 7 -23.21 -12.30 -16.36
N GLY A 8 -21.89 -12.06 -16.42
CA GLY A 8 -21.25 -11.02 -17.22
C GLY A 8 -21.25 -9.64 -16.58
N LEU A 9 -21.68 -9.50 -15.33
CA LEU A 9 -21.62 -8.24 -14.57
C LEU A 9 -20.46 -8.26 -13.57
N GLU A 10 -19.91 -7.08 -13.30
CA GLU A 10 -18.83 -6.95 -12.32
C GLU A 10 -19.41 -6.82 -10.89
N ASP A 11 -19.00 -7.73 -10.01
CA ASP A 11 -19.37 -7.77 -8.60
C ASP A 11 -18.26 -7.21 -7.71
N LEU A 12 -18.64 -6.83 -6.49
CA LEU A 12 -17.75 -6.18 -5.53
C LEU A 12 -17.60 -7.01 -4.27
N PHE A 13 -16.37 -7.09 -3.77
CA PHE A 13 -16.12 -7.43 -2.37
C PHE A 13 -15.86 -6.15 -1.60
N ILE A 14 -16.58 -5.96 -0.48
CA ILE A 14 -16.33 -4.87 0.46
C ILE A 14 -15.82 -5.48 1.76
N SER A 15 -14.65 -5.01 2.19
CA SER A 15 -13.98 -5.46 3.41
C SER A 15 -14.84 -5.21 4.64
N GLY A 16 -14.71 -6.12 5.61
CA GLY A 16 -15.23 -5.93 6.95
C GLY A 16 -14.20 -5.26 7.88
N ASP A 17 -14.53 -5.23 9.16
CA ASP A 17 -13.68 -4.72 10.24
C ASP A 17 -13.36 -5.85 11.23
N LYS A 18 -12.86 -5.50 12.42
CA LYS A 18 -12.52 -6.47 13.47
C LYS A 18 -13.72 -7.27 14.01
N ASP A 19 -14.95 -6.76 13.85
CA ASP A 19 -16.17 -7.35 14.42
C ASP A 19 -17.12 -7.91 13.34
N SER A 20 -16.98 -7.45 12.09
CA SER A 20 -17.85 -7.81 10.97
C SER A 20 -17.07 -8.41 9.81
N PRO A 21 -17.48 -9.57 9.26
CA PRO A 21 -16.85 -10.11 8.06
C PRO A 21 -17.17 -9.23 6.83
N GLY A 22 -16.28 -9.30 5.83
CA GLY A 22 -16.54 -8.71 4.52
C GLY A 22 -17.72 -9.37 3.81
N LYS A 23 -18.23 -8.68 2.79
CA LYS A 23 -19.42 -9.11 2.05
C LYS A 23 -19.21 -8.93 0.56
N ILE A 24 -19.90 -9.78 -0.21
CA ILE A 24 -19.94 -9.66 -1.67
C ILE A 24 -21.25 -8.98 -2.04
N TYR A 25 -21.16 -8.07 -3.00
CA TYR A 25 -22.26 -7.31 -3.56
C TYR A 25 -22.36 -7.73 -5.02
N LEU A 26 -23.37 -8.56 -5.31
CA LEU A 26 -23.67 -9.01 -6.66
C LEU A 26 -24.43 -7.95 -7.43
N GLN A 27 -23.88 -7.49 -8.53
CA GLN A 27 -24.58 -6.58 -9.42
C GLN A 27 -25.77 -7.28 -10.06
N GLN A 28 -26.90 -6.59 -10.16
CA GLN A 28 -28.08 -7.07 -10.87
C GLN A 28 -28.25 -6.30 -12.18
N LYS A 29 -29.02 -6.86 -13.12
CA LYS A 29 -29.25 -6.25 -14.46
C LYS A 29 -29.95 -4.89 -14.44
N ASP A 30 -30.54 -4.51 -13.31
CA ASP A 30 -31.14 -3.19 -13.10
C ASP A 30 -30.16 -2.18 -12.45
N GLY A 31 -28.94 -2.61 -12.12
CA GLY A 31 -27.90 -1.81 -11.46
C GLY A 31 -27.99 -1.80 -9.93
N ILE A 32 -28.91 -2.55 -9.33
CA ILE A 32 -28.99 -2.75 -7.87
C ILE A 32 -28.00 -3.84 -7.45
N PHE A 33 -27.49 -3.78 -6.22
CA PHE A 33 -26.60 -4.81 -5.68
C PHE A 33 -27.30 -5.69 -4.65
N GLN A 34 -27.21 -7.02 -4.82
CA GLN A 34 -27.64 -8.00 -3.84
C GLN A 34 -26.45 -8.43 -2.97
N VAL A 35 -26.64 -8.45 -1.65
CA VAL A 35 -25.58 -8.85 -0.73
C VAL A 35 -25.54 -10.37 -0.53
N ILE A 36 -24.36 -10.95 -0.73
CA ILE A 36 -24.01 -12.32 -0.35
C ILE A 36 -23.05 -12.32 0.83
N LYS A 37 -23.27 -13.26 1.75
CA LYS A 37 -22.43 -13.49 2.91
C LYS A 37 -21.46 -14.64 2.65
N LEU A 38 -20.24 -14.48 3.13
CA LEU A 38 -19.25 -15.55 3.16
C LEU A 38 -19.67 -16.68 4.10
N ILE A 39 -19.48 -17.93 3.70
CA ILE A 39 -19.82 -19.11 4.49
C ILE A 39 -18.60 -19.56 5.28
N ARG A 40 -18.72 -19.51 6.61
CA ARG A 40 -17.66 -19.86 7.58
C ARG A 40 -18.28 -20.44 8.85
N SER A 41 -17.49 -21.19 9.64
CA SER A 41 -17.92 -21.66 10.96
C SER A 41 -18.05 -20.49 11.93
N LYS A 42 -18.93 -20.62 12.93
CA LYS A 42 -19.09 -19.63 14.02
C LYS A 42 -17.88 -19.57 14.97
N THR A 43 -17.03 -20.59 14.94
CA THR A 43 -15.81 -20.66 15.75
C THR A 43 -14.63 -19.95 15.11
N GLU A 44 -14.73 -19.58 13.83
CA GLU A 44 -13.68 -18.84 13.14
C GLU A 44 -13.66 -17.39 13.62
N GLU A 45 -12.50 -16.88 14.03
CA GLU A 45 -12.33 -15.49 14.47
C GLU A 45 -12.48 -14.51 13.31
N VAL A 46 -13.24 -13.43 13.52
CA VAL A 46 -13.28 -12.32 12.58
C VAL A 46 -12.08 -11.44 12.84
N GLY A 47 -11.42 -11.01 11.77
CA GLY A 47 -10.24 -10.15 11.82
C GLY A 47 -10.32 -9.08 10.74
N THR A 48 -9.76 -7.92 11.03
CA THR A 48 -9.68 -6.78 10.11
C THR A 48 -9.00 -7.20 8.80
N ILE A 49 -9.62 -6.80 7.69
CA ILE A 49 -9.16 -7.11 6.34
C ILE A 49 -8.39 -5.92 5.81
N SER A 50 -7.17 -6.15 5.32
CA SER A 50 -6.31 -5.09 4.77
C SER A 50 -6.18 -5.17 3.25
N ALA A 51 -6.33 -6.35 2.65
CA ALA A 51 -6.38 -6.52 1.21
C ALA A 51 -7.21 -7.75 0.83
N ALA A 52 -7.69 -7.77 -0.40
CA ALA A 52 -8.38 -8.93 -0.97
C ALA A 52 -8.17 -9.00 -2.48
N ALA A 53 -8.20 -10.22 -3.02
CA ALA A 53 -8.11 -10.45 -4.46
C ALA A 53 -9.06 -11.57 -4.87
N PHE A 54 -9.68 -11.39 -6.04
CA PHE A 54 -10.38 -12.46 -6.74
C PHE A 54 -9.45 -13.08 -7.79
N PHE A 55 -9.43 -14.40 -7.87
CA PHE A 55 -8.65 -15.18 -8.84
C PHE A 55 -9.13 -16.64 -8.82
N ASP A 56 -8.82 -17.45 -9.83
CA ASP A 56 -9.15 -18.88 -9.84
C ASP A 56 -8.06 -19.67 -9.09
N ALA A 57 -8.36 -20.19 -7.91
CA ALA A 57 -7.38 -20.88 -7.08
C ALA A 57 -7.31 -22.39 -7.38
N ASN A 58 -8.36 -22.98 -7.94
CA ASN A 58 -8.47 -24.44 -8.12
C ASN A 58 -8.69 -24.89 -9.58
N GLY A 59 -8.55 -23.96 -10.52
CA GLY A 59 -8.62 -24.21 -11.96
C GLY A 59 -10.03 -24.53 -12.46
N ASP A 60 -11.08 -24.20 -11.70
CA ASP A 60 -12.47 -24.51 -12.08
C ASP A 60 -13.16 -23.43 -12.91
N GLY A 61 -12.43 -22.35 -13.22
CA GLY A 61 -12.87 -21.22 -14.02
C GLY A 61 -13.73 -20.21 -13.26
N LYS A 62 -13.88 -20.34 -11.94
CA LYS A 62 -14.64 -19.41 -11.12
C LYS A 62 -13.70 -18.59 -10.23
N PRO A 63 -13.92 -17.27 -10.11
CA PRO A 63 -13.13 -16.47 -9.19
C PRO A 63 -13.41 -16.86 -7.73
N ASP A 64 -12.37 -17.37 -7.06
CA ASP A 64 -12.23 -17.54 -5.62
C ASP A 64 -11.77 -16.23 -4.96
N LEU A 65 -11.83 -16.15 -3.63
CA LEU A 65 -11.51 -14.93 -2.87
C LEU A 65 -10.43 -15.19 -1.82
N TYR A 66 -9.27 -14.56 -1.98
CA TYR A 66 -8.24 -14.47 -0.93
C TYR A 66 -8.41 -13.18 -0.14
N ILE A 67 -8.29 -13.29 1.18
CA ILE A 67 -8.41 -12.18 2.13
C ILE A 67 -7.14 -12.13 2.98
N ALA A 68 -6.40 -11.02 2.85
CA ALA A 68 -5.26 -10.70 3.69
C ALA A 68 -5.72 -9.94 4.95
N LYS A 69 -5.20 -10.35 6.11
CA LYS A 69 -5.51 -9.73 7.41
C LYS A 69 -4.49 -8.65 7.78
N GLY A 70 -4.92 -7.72 8.61
CA GLY A 70 -4.02 -6.73 9.19
C GLY A 70 -4.61 -5.97 10.36
N GLY A 71 -3.75 -5.38 11.16
CA GLY A 71 -4.10 -4.56 12.31
C GLY A 71 -2.88 -4.41 13.22
N TYR A 72 -2.51 -3.16 13.54
CA TYR A 72 -1.34 -2.88 14.36
C TYR A 72 -1.67 -2.81 15.86
N SER A 73 -2.65 -1.98 16.23
CA SER A 73 -3.04 -1.75 17.63
C SER A 73 -4.12 -2.72 18.13
N THR A 74 -4.68 -3.53 17.23
CA THR A 74 -5.84 -4.40 17.52
C THR A 74 -5.44 -5.82 17.91
N TYR A 75 -4.27 -6.28 17.48
CA TYR A 75 -3.88 -7.68 17.56
C TYR A 75 -2.43 -7.82 18.03
N GLU A 76 -2.12 -8.98 18.58
CA GLU A 76 -0.74 -9.42 18.81
C GLU A 76 -0.27 -10.34 17.67
N PRO A 77 1.04 -10.45 17.41
CA PRO A 77 1.58 -11.40 16.46
C PRO A 77 1.16 -12.84 16.79
N ASN A 78 0.94 -13.67 15.76
CA ASN A 78 0.57 -15.08 15.84
C ASN A 78 -0.85 -15.37 16.38
N THR A 79 -1.74 -14.37 16.38
CA THR A 79 -3.15 -14.55 16.72
C THR A 79 -3.95 -15.11 15.55
N ALA A 80 -5.03 -15.85 15.79
CA ALA A 80 -5.86 -16.41 14.71
C ALA A 80 -6.51 -15.32 13.85
N SER A 81 -6.86 -14.18 14.45
CA SER A 81 -7.37 -12.99 13.74
C SER A 81 -6.42 -12.41 12.68
N LEU A 82 -5.12 -12.73 12.70
CA LEU A 82 -4.13 -12.33 11.67
C LEU A 82 -3.89 -13.41 10.61
N GLN A 83 -4.54 -14.57 10.68
CA GLN A 83 -4.43 -15.61 9.66
C GLN A 83 -5.21 -15.22 8.41
N ASP A 84 -4.54 -15.26 7.25
CA ASP A 84 -5.18 -15.03 5.96
C ASP A 84 -6.19 -16.14 5.65
N GLU A 85 -7.22 -15.80 4.88
CA GLU A 85 -8.34 -16.70 4.57
C GLU A 85 -8.47 -16.87 3.05
N LEU A 86 -8.69 -18.11 2.58
CA LEU A 86 -9.12 -18.42 1.21
C LEU A 86 -10.56 -18.91 1.23
N TYR A 87 -11.41 -18.31 0.41
CA TYR A 87 -12.78 -18.77 0.17
C TYR A 87 -12.90 -19.30 -1.25
N LEU A 88 -13.30 -20.56 -1.38
CA LEU A 88 -13.59 -21.17 -2.67
C LEU A 88 -15.02 -20.85 -3.12
N ASN A 89 -15.18 -20.49 -4.38
CA ASN A 89 -16.45 -20.24 -5.01
C ASN A 89 -17.03 -21.55 -5.56
N GLU A 90 -17.94 -22.18 -4.80
CA GLU A 90 -18.61 -23.42 -5.21
C GLU A 90 -19.63 -23.21 -6.35
N GLY A 91 -19.74 -21.99 -6.90
CA GLY A 91 -20.65 -21.61 -7.97
C GLY A 91 -21.80 -20.71 -7.51
N ASN A 92 -22.35 -19.92 -8.44
CA ASN A 92 -23.43 -18.95 -8.19
C ASN A 92 -23.12 -17.98 -7.03
N GLY A 93 -21.86 -17.56 -6.89
CA GLY A 93 -21.40 -16.68 -5.82
C GLY A 93 -21.42 -17.31 -4.42
N ARG A 94 -21.34 -18.64 -4.30
CA ARG A 94 -21.32 -19.35 -3.01
C ARG A 94 -19.88 -19.54 -2.51
N PHE A 95 -19.41 -18.61 -1.68
CA PHE A 95 -18.06 -18.61 -1.14
C PHE A 95 -17.96 -19.36 0.19
N VAL A 96 -17.16 -20.43 0.23
CA VAL A 96 -16.93 -21.29 1.41
C VAL A 96 -15.47 -21.21 1.85
N LEU A 97 -15.24 -20.93 3.13
CA LEU A 97 -13.89 -20.88 3.71
C LEU A 97 -13.17 -22.24 3.56
N SER A 98 -11.93 -22.22 3.09
CA SER A 98 -11.02 -23.36 3.03
C SER A 98 -9.89 -23.18 4.06
N PRO A 99 -10.08 -23.58 5.33
CA PRO A 99 -9.16 -23.23 6.42
C PRO A 99 -7.81 -23.95 6.35
N ALA A 100 -7.69 -25.02 5.57
CA ALA A 100 -6.45 -25.79 5.40
C ALA A 100 -5.71 -25.47 4.09
N ALA A 101 -6.21 -24.53 3.29
CA ALA A 101 -5.62 -24.17 2.00
C ALA A 101 -4.31 -23.39 2.14
N LEU A 102 -4.18 -22.61 3.21
CA LEU A 102 -3.07 -21.67 3.39
C LEU A 102 -2.09 -22.15 4.47
N PRO A 103 -0.80 -21.85 4.32
CA PRO A 103 0.16 -21.99 5.41
C PRO A 103 -0.16 -21.01 6.55
N ILE A 104 0.55 -21.14 7.67
CA ILE A 104 0.44 -20.20 8.79
C ILE A 104 1.07 -18.86 8.39
N LEU A 105 0.25 -17.81 8.33
CA LEU A 105 0.63 -16.47 7.86
C LEU A 105 0.32 -15.40 8.91
N ASN A 106 0.16 -15.76 10.19
CA ASN A 106 -0.39 -14.89 11.22
C ASN A 106 0.63 -14.08 12.03
N THR A 107 1.90 -14.06 11.61
CA THR A 107 3.01 -13.39 12.29
C THR A 107 2.96 -11.86 12.16
N ASN A 108 2.38 -11.33 11.08
CA ASN A 108 2.31 -9.89 10.81
C ASN A 108 1.06 -9.45 10.05
N SER A 109 0.84 -8.14 10.01
CA SER A 109 -0.16 -7.51 9.15
C SER A 109 0.34 -7.39 7.72
N LYS A 110 -0.59 -7.45 6.76
CA LYS A 110 -0.32 -7.36 5.32
C LYS A 110 -0.92 -6.08 4.74
N ALA A 111 -0.36 -5.59 3.64
CA ALA A 111 -0.88 -4.39 2.95
C ALA A 111 -1.50 -4.69 1.59
N CYS A 112 -1.00 -5.71 0.88
CA CYS A 112 -1.47 -6.03 -0.46
C CYS A 112 -1.38 -7.54 -0.74
N VAL A 113 -2.24 -8.01 -1.64
CA VAL A 113 -2.15 -9.32 -2.28
C VAL A 113 -2.23 -9.13 -3.79
N LYS A 114 -1.34 -9.79 -4.54
CA LYS A 114 -1.20 -9.64 -6.00
C LYS A 114 -1.14 -11.02 -6.67
N PRO A 115 -2.23 -11.46 -7.31
CA PRO A 115 -2.24 -12.71 -8.06
C PRO A 115 -1.42 -12.61 -9.35
N SER A 116 -0.67 -13.67 -9.68
CA SER A 116 0.02 -13.87 -10.96
C SER A 116 0.52 -15.32 -11.05
N ASP A 117 0.47 -15.92 -12.24
CA ASP A 117 1.25 -17.12 -12.56
C ASP A 117 2.72 -16.68 -12.75
N PHE A 118 3.55 -16.79 -11.71
CA PHE A 118 4.93 -16.25 -11.79
C PHE A 118 5.92 -17.28 -12.32
N ASP A 119 5.65 -18.57 -12.20
CA ASP A 119 6.56 -19.63 -12.66
C ASP A 119 6.20 -20.20 -14.04
N GLY A 120 4.98 -19.92 -14.53
CA GLY A 120 4.47 -20.24 -15.86
C GLY A 120 3.86 -21.63 -15.94
N ASP A 121 3.40 -22.21 -14.82
CA ASP A 121 2.79 -23.53 -14.79
C ASP A 121 1.26 -23.52 -15.08
N GLY A 122 0.66 -22.33 -15.12
CA GLY A 122 -0.75 -22.10 -15.42
C GLY A 122 -1.64 -21.94 -14.18
N ASP A 123 -1.11 -22.17 -12.98
CA ASP A 123 -1.81 -21.94 -11.72
C ASP A 123 -1.52 -20.52 -11.21
N ILE A 124 -2.53 -19.86 -10.63
CA ILE A 124 -2.34 -18.48 -10.15
C ILE A 124 -1.77 -18.48 -8.74
N ASP A 125 -0.55 -17.97 -8.61
CA ASP A 125 0.15 -17.74 -7.35
C ASP A 125 -0.15 -16.37 -6.74
N LEU A 126 0.31 -16.12 -5.51
CA LEU A 126 0.06 -14.87 -4.80
C LEU A 126 1.35 -14.28 -4.20
N PHE A 127 1.66 -13.04 -4.54
CA PHE A 127 2.54 -12.22 -3.69
C PHE A 127 1.70 -11.53 -2.60
N VAL A 128 2.14 -11.63 -1.35
CA VAL A 128 1.49 -11.04 -0.17
C VAL A 128 2.49 -10.13 0.55
N GLY A 129 2.24 -8.83 0.51
CA GLY A 129 3.13 -7.81 1.03
C GLY A 129 2.99 -7.63 2.54
N GLY A 130 4.04 -7.92 3.30
CA GLY A 130 4.11 -7.68 4.73
C GLY A 130 4.25 -6.21 5.06
N ARG A 131 3.36 -5.68 5.91
CA ARG A 131 3.30 -4.25 6.23
C ARG A 131 3.95 -3.89 7.55
N VAL A 132 3.56 -4.59 8.63
CA VAL A 132 4.02 -4.30 9.99
C VAL A 132 3.79 -5.50 10.90
N ILE A 133 4.72 -5.76 11.82
CA ILE A 133 4.52 -6.69 12.93
C ILE A 133 3.84 -5.91 14.07
N PRO A 134 2.67 -6.34 14.56
CA PRO A 134 2.00 -5.66 15.67
C PRO A 134 2.93 -5.47 16.87
N GLY A 135 2.91 -4.27 17.46
CA GLY A 135 3.78 -3.89 18.59
C GLY A 135 5.27 -3.74 18.27
N LYS A 136 5.72 -3.94 17.03
CA LYS A 136 7.15 -3.90 16.64
C LYS A 136 7.45 -2.98 15.47
N TYR A 137 6.66 -1.93 15.25
CA TYR A 137 7.01 -0.92 14.24
C TYR A 137 8.36 -0.27 14.59
N PRO A 138 9.32 -0.11 13.65
CA PRO A 138 9.25 -0.34 12.20
C PRO A 138 9.98 -1.61 11.73
N VAL A 139 10.09 -2.65 12.55
CA VAL A 139 10.82 -3.88 12.20
C VAL A 139 10.22 -4.48 10.93
N ALA A 140 11.09 -4.75 9.94
CA ALA A 140 10.68 -5.31 8.65
C ALA A 140 9.92 -6.64 8.86
N PRO A 141 8.63 -6.70 8.48
CA PRO A 141 7.84 -7.93 8.52
C PRO A 141 8.28 -8.91 7.44
N GLU A 142 7.72 -10.11 7.48
CA GLU A 142 7.83 -11.07 6.39
C GLU A 142 6.77 -10.77 5.32
N SER A 143 7.19 -10.81 4.06
CA SER A 143 6.35 -10.87 2.87
C SER A 143 6.46 -12.26 2.27
N TYR A 144 5.41 -12.71 1.60
CA TYR A 144 5.27 -14.08 1.14
C TYR A 144 5.06 -14.14 -0.37
N LEU A 145 5.64 -15.16 -1.01
CA LEU A 145 5.21 -15.64 -2.32
C LEU A 145 4.59 -17.02 -2.08
N LEU A 146 3.30 -17.15 -2.34
CA LEU A 146 2.52 -18.36 -2.12
C LEU A 146 2.34 -19.07 -3.46
N VAL A 147 2.88 -20.29 -3.56
CA VAL A 147 2.80 -21.14 -4.75
C VAL A 147 1.55 -22.00 -4.66
N ASN A 148 0.71 -21.93 -5.69
CA ASN A 148 -0.53 -22.71 -5.81
C ASN A 148 -0.23 -24.13 -6.34
N ASP A 149 -1.07 -25.11 -5.98
CA ASP A 149 -1.00 -26.50 -6.47
C ASP A 149 -2.05 -26.83 -7.56
N GLY A 150 -2.75 -25.81 -8.04
CA GLY A 150 -3.84 -25.89 -9.01
C GLY A 150 -5.13 -26.48 -8.46
N LYS A 151 -5.20 -26.74 -7.16
CA LYS A 151 -6.36 -27.33 -6.46
C LYS A 151 -6.81 -26.50 -5.26
N GLY A 152 -6.28 -25.27 -5.15
CA GLY A 152 -6.54 -24.34 -4.06
C GLY A 152 -5.70 -24.58 -2.82
N GLY A 153 -4.61 -25.36 -2.90
CA GLY A 153 -3.62 -25.52 -1.85
C GLY A 153 -2.39 -24.66 -2.09
N PHE A 154 -1.86 -24.03 -1.05
CA PHE A 154 -0.72 -23.11 -1.15
C PHE A 154 0.47 -23.52 -0.29
N THR A 155 1.67 -23.25 -0.79
CA THR A 155 2.93 -23.37 -0.04
C THR A 155 3.75 -22.09 -0.12
N ILE A 156 4.64 -21.85 0.83
CA ILE A 156 5.50 -20.64 0.83
C ILE A 156 6.76 -20.93 0.00
N ALA A 157 6.99 -20.13 -1.05
CA ALA A 157 8.25 -20.13 -1.78
C ALA A 157 9.37 -19.45 -0.97
N ASN A 158 10.59 -19.98 -1.09
CA ASN A 158 11.77 -19.33 -0.54
C ASN A 158 12.25 -18.21 -1.47
N ILE A 159 12.03 -16.95 -1.08
CA ILE A 159 12.36 -15.77 -1.87
C ILE A 159 13.44 -14.90 -1.19
N PRO A 160 14.37 -14.28 -1.96
CA PRO A 160 15.45 -13.48 -1.38
C PRO A 160 14.95 -12.14 -0.78
N PHE A 161 13.71 -11.77 -1.06
CA PHE A 161 13.07 -10.52 -0.64
C PHE A 161 11.96 -10.72 0.39
N ALA A 162 11.94 -11.86 1.11
CA ALA A 162 10.97 -12.11 2.18
C ALA A 162 10.97 -10.99 3.25
N LYS A 163 12.10 -10.31 3.45
CA LYS A 163 12.21 -9.12 4.33
C LYS A 163 12.56 -7.85 3.54
N ALA A 164 11.84 -7.58 2.45
CA ALA A 164 12.05 -6.39 1.62
C ALA A 164 11.89 -5.06 2.39
N GLY A 165 11.10 -5.06 3.47
CA GLY A 165 10.82 -3.89 4.31
C GLY A 165 9.33 -3.82 4.65
N MET A 166 8.83 -2.61 4.94
CA MET A 166 7.42 -2.36 5.23
C MET A 166 6.64 -2.08 3.95
N VAL A 167 6.29 -3.13 3.22
CA VAL A 167 5.62 -3.06 1.91
C VAL A 167 4.22 -2.47 2.06
N THR A 168 3.87 -1.54 1.18
CA THR A 168 2.54 -0.91 1.09
C THR A 168 1.80 -1.29 -0.19
N ASP A 169 2.52 -1.51 -1.29
CA ASP A 169 1.94 -1.96 -2.55
C ASP A 169 2.97 -2.70 -3.41
N ALA A 170 2.46 -3.43 -4.39
CA ALA A 170 3.23 -4.19 -5.35
C ALA A 170 2.49 -4.27 -6.70
N GLN A 171 3.23 -4.45 -7.79
CA GLN A 171 2.65 -4.69 -9.11
C GLN A 171 3.50 -5.69 -9.89
N TRP A 172 2.82 -6.68 -10.48
CA TRP A 172 3.38 -7.59 -11.46
C TRP A 172 3.44 -6.90 -12.83
N ILE A 173 4.58 -6.95 -13.49
CA ILE A 173 4.81 -6.33 -14.80
C ILE A 173 6.02 -6.98 -15.48
N ASP A 174 5.94 -7.28 -16.77
CA ASP A 174 7.11 -7.70 -17.57
C ASP A 174 7.89 -6.43 -17.98
N LEU A 175 8.91 -6.07 -17.20
CA LEU A 175 9.70 -4.84 -17.43
C LEU A 175 10.82 -5.03 -18.45
N ASN A 176 11.32 -6.27 -18.56
CA ASN A 176 12.45 -6.59 -19.43
C ASN A 176 12.02 -7.15 -20.81
N GLY A 177 10.73 -7.45 -20.99
CA GLY A 177 10.14 -7.96 -22.22
C GLY A 177 10.45 -9.44 -22.50
N ASP A 178 10.77 -10.24 -21.47
CA ASP A 178 11.12 -11.66 -21.61
C ASP A 178 9.91 -12.61 -21.50
N GLY A 179 8.72 -12.05 -21.23
CA GLY A 179 7.46 -12.77 -21.07
C GLY A 179 7.21 -13.33 -19.67
N ARG A 180 8.12 -13.14 -18.70
CA ARG A 180 7.90 -13.45 -17.29
C ARG A 180 7.48 -12.19 -16.55
N MET A 181 6.53 -12.33 -15.63
CA MET A 181 6.13 -11.20 -14.78
C MET A 181 7.21 -10.93 -13.75
N ASP A 182 7.74 -9.71 -13.75
CA ASP A 182 8.60 -9.16 -12.71
C ASP A 182 7.78 -8.52 -11.60
N LEU A 183 8.39 -8.31 -10.43
CA LEU A 183 7.71 -7.73 -9.28
C LEU A 183 8.32 -6.37 -8.91
N ALA A 184 7.52 -5.31 -9.03
CA ALA A 184 7.84 -4.01 -8.47
C ALA A 184 7.19 -3.84 -7.10
N LEU A 185 7.93 -3.31 -6.12
CA LEU A 185 7.48 -3.10 -4.73
C LEU A 185 7.69 -1.66 -4.29
N CYS A 186 6.81 -1.16 -3.44
CA CYS A 186 7.06 0.06 -2.67
C CYS A 186 6.65 -0.10 -1.20
N GLY A 187 7.17 0.78 -0.35
CA GLY A 187 6.90 0.74 1.07
C GLY A 187 7.42 1.95 1.83
N GLU A 188 7.21 1.94 3.15
CA GLU A 188 7.70 2.99 4.03
C GLU A 188 9.20 2.88 4.27
N PHE A 189 9.91 4.01 4.11
CA PHE A 189 11.37 4.11 4.19
C PHE A 189 12.11 3.19 3.20
N MET A 190 11.44 2.78 2.12
CA MET A 190 12.00 1.92 1.10
C MET A 190 12.25 2.71 -0.19
N PRO A 191 13.26 2.32 -1.00
CA PRO A 191 13.20 2.66 -2.41
C PRO A 191 12.01 1.96 -3.07
N ILE A 192 11.64 2.41 -4.26
CA ILE A 192 10.88 1.53 -5.17
C ILE A 192 11.85 0.43 -5.59
N THR A 193 11.48 -0.83 -5.38
CA THR A 193 12.33 -2.00 -5.63
C THR A 193 11.83 -2.72 -6.87
N VAL A 194 12.75 -3.14 -7.75
CA VAL A 194 12.45 -3.94 -8.95
C VAL A 194 13.11 -5.31 -8.82
N LEU A 195 12.29 -6.36 -8.81
CA LEU A 195 12.71 -7.76 -8.68
C LEU A 195 12.40 -8.48 -9.99
N ILE A 196 13.44 -8.74 -10.77
CA ILE A 196 13.33 -9.39 -12.08
C ILE A 196 13.23 -10.90 -11.89
N ASN A 197 12.25 -11.52 -12.52
CA ASN A 197 11.95 -12.94 -12.41
C ASN A 197 12.74 -13.73 -13.46
N THR A 198 13.81 -14.41 -13.05
CA THR A 198 14.60 -15.25 -13.96
C THR A 198 14.30 -16.73 -13.75
N LYS A 199 14.75 -17.57 -14.67
CA LYS A 199 14.63 -19.04 -14.55
C LYS A 199 15.34 -19.60 -13.30
N GLU A 200 16.27 -18.85 -12.72
CA GLU A 200 16.99 -19.21 -11.50
C GLU A 200 16.35 -18.62 -10.23
N GLY A 201 15.26 -17.88 -10.38
CA GLY A 201 14.58 -17.13 -9.31
C GLY A 201 14.72 -15.62 -9.46
N PHE A 202 14.22 -14.89 -8.47
CA PHE A 202 14.19 -13.42 -8.50
C PHE A 202 15.56 -12.78 -8.24
N LYS A 203 15.86 -11.70 -8.97
CA LYS A 203 17.04 -10.85 -8.76
C LYS A 203 16.61 -9.41 -8.53
N ASP A 204 17.15 -8.78 -7.48
CA ASP A 204 17.00 -7.33 -7.30
C ASP A 204 17.84 -6.60 -8.34
N GLN A 205 17.15 -5.91 -9.26
CA GLN A 205 17.76 -5.08 -10.30
C GLN A 205 17.33 -3.62 -10.16
N THR A 206 17.01 -3.17 -8.96
CA THR A 206 16.57 -1.79 -8.70
C THR A 206 17.52 -0.74 -9.27
N GLN A 207 18.84 -0.96 -9.15
CA GLN A 207 19.86 -0.04 -9.67
C GLN A 207 19.94 -0.04 -11.21
N ASP A 208 19.43 -1.09 -11.85
CA ASP A 208 19.35 -1.17 -13.31
C ASP A 208 18.19 -0.34 -13.86
N TYR A 209 17.22 0.06 -13.01
CA TYR A 209 16.12 0.93 -13.40
C TYR A 209 16.25 2.35 -12.82
N PHE A 210 16.81 2.51 -11.63
CA PHE A 210 16.97 3.80 -10.97
C PHE A 210 18.44 4.13 -10.74
N ALA A 211 18.96 5.19 -11.36
CA ALA A 211 20.34 5.64 -11.16
C ALA A 211 20.61 6.15 -9.73
N SER A 212 19.60 6.77 -9.10
CA SER A 212 19.63 7.20 -7.71
C SER A 212 18.26 6.90 -7.08
N PRO A 213 18.06 5.70 -6.50
CA PRO A 213 16.77 5.29 -5.96
C PRO A 213 16.30 6.23 -4.85
N LEU A 214 15.13 6.85 -5.05
CA LEU A 214 14.49 7.69 -4.05
C LEU A 214 13.84 6.83 -2.96
N ARG A 215 14.05 7.17 -1.69
CA ARG A 215 13.44 6.50 -0.54
C ARG A 215 12.34 7.39 0.03
N GLY A 216 11.14 6.84 0.18
CA GLY A 216 9.96 7.62 0.55
C GLY A 216 9.04 6.91 1.54
N LEU A 217 7.91 7.54 1.83
CA LEU A 217 6.75 6.93 2.48
C LEU A 217 5.76 6.53 1.39
N TRP A 218 6.18 5.62 0.53
CA TRP A 218 5.40 5.23 -0.64
C TRP A 218 4.14 4.49 -0.22
N PHE A 219 2.99 4.84 -0.80
CA PHE A 219 1.71 4.18 -0.54
C PHE A 219 1.22 3.33 -1.71
N LYS A 220 1.57 3.72 -2.94
CA LYS A 220 1.02 3.13 -4.16
C LYS A 220 2.03 3.24 -5.30
N ILE A 221 2.12 2.21 -6.12
CA ILE A 221 2.77 2.27 -7.44
C ILE A 221 1.77 1.88 -8.52
N HIS A 222 1.89 2.51 -9.69
CA HIS A 222 1.08 2.19 -10.85
C HIS A 222 1.88 2.42 -12.12
N PHE A 223 1.92 1.42 -12.99
CA PHE A 223 2.56 1.51 -14.30
C PHE A 223 1.56 1.82 -15.41
N ALA A 224 1.88 2.78 -16.26
CA ALA A 224 1.10 3.16 -17.45
C ALA A 224 2.02 3.84 -18.48
N ASP A 225 1.74 3.69 -19.77
CA ASP A 225 2.43 4.44 -20.83
C ASP A 225 1.81 5.84 -20.94
N VAL A 226 2.38 6.83 -20.23
CA VAL A 226 1.80 8.19 -20.16
C VAL A 226 2.32 9.11 -21.27
N ASN A 227 3.32 8.66 -22.02
CA ASN A 227 3.97 9.42 -23.09
C ASN A 227 3.73 8.83 -24.49
N GLY A 228 3.05 7.68 -24.58
CA GLY A 228 2.65 7.03 -25.83
C GLY A 228 3.79 6.35 -26.59
N ASP A 229 4.92 6.03 -25.94
CA ASP A 229 6.08 5.39 -26.58
C ASP A 229 6.03 3.85 -26.57
N GLY A 230 4.98 3.27 -25.99
CA GLY A 230 4.77 1.84 -25.86
C GLY A 230 5.54 1.20 -24.71
N LYS A 231 6.22 1.96 -23.86
CA LYS A 231 6.91 1.49 -22.66
C LYS A 231 6.17 1.96 -21.41
N PRO A 232 6.10 1.14 -20.35
CA PRO A 232 5.46 1.54 -19.11
C PRO A 232 6.31 2.59 -18.39
N ASP A 233 5.70 3.74 -18.09
CA ASP A 233 6.16 4.72 -17.10
C ASP A 233 5.61 4.34 -15.71
N LEU A 234 6.13 4.97 -14.65
CA LEU A 234 5.78 4.65 -13.26
C LEU A 234 5.27 5.89 -12.51
N ILE A 235 4.09 5.79 -11.91
CA ILE A 235 3.55 6.77 -10.96
C ILE A 235 3.68 6.18 -9.55
N ALA A 236 4.34 6.93 -8.64
CA ALA A 236 4.54 6.53 -7.26
C ALA A 236 3.88 7.53 -6.30
N GLY A 237 2.80 7.09 -5.66
CA GLY A 237 2.06 7.83 -4.63
C GLY A 237 2.83 7.86 -3.32
N ASN A 238 2.98 9.04 -2.72
CA ASN A 238 3.77 9.28 -1.51
C ASN A 238 2.99 10.18 -0.54
N PHE A 239 3.65 10.58 0.55
CA PHE A 239 3.08 11.41 1.63
C PHE A 239 2.64 12.81 1.20
N GLY A 240 3.25 13.36 0.15
CA GLY A 240 3.03 14.73 -0.29
C GLY A 240 3.94 15.73 0.41
N GLN A 241 3.95 16.96 -0.11
CA GLN A 241 4.83 18.05 0.35
C GLN A 241 4.10 19.08 1.21
N ASN A 242 2.77 19.01 1.29
CA ASN A 242 1.95 19.87 2.13
C ASN A 242 1.88 19.36 3.59
N SER A 243 3.05 19.26 4.22
CA SER A 243 3.18 18.88 5.63
C SER A 243 4.42 19.54 6.24
N GLN A 244 4.57 19.43 7.56
CA GLN A 244 5.80 19.85 8.25
C GLN A 244 6.99 18.91 8.00
N LEU A 245 6.75 17.76 7.36
CA LEU A 245 7.79 16.77 7.06
C LEU A 245 8.43 17.09 5.71
N HIS A 246 9.67 17.57 5.78
CA HIS A 246 10.51 17.79 4.62
C HIS A 246 11.72 16.87 4.70
N ALA A 247 12.05 16.27 3.55
CA ALA A 247 13.21 15.40 3.41
C ALA A 247 13.87 15.63 2.05
N SER A 248 15.18 15.54 2.03
CA SER A 248 16.02 15.60 0.83
C SER A 248 17.26 14.73 1.02
N GLU A 249 18.06 14.56 -0.03
CA GLU A 249 19.37 13.87 0.09
C GLU A 249 20.31 14.54 1.09
N LYS A 250 20.26 15.87 1.21
CA LYS A 250 21.12 16.63 2.14
C LYS A 250 20.59 16.61 3.57
N GLU A 251 19.29 16.58 3.70
CA GLU A 251 18.55 16.68 4.97
C GLU A 251 17.48 15.57 4.98
N PRO A 252 17.88 14.30 5.16
CA PRO A 252 16.95 13.19 5.14
C PRO A 252 16.11 13.17 6.43
N ALA A 253 14.91 12.63 6.36
CA ALA A 253 14.20 12.23 7.56
C ALA A 253 14.65 10.83 7.98
N GLU A 254 14.84 10.62 9.29
CA GLU A 254 15.48 9.44 9.85
C GLU A 254 14.64 8.83 10.96
N LEU A 255 14.52 7.51 10.98
CA LEU A 255 13.83 6.76 12.01
C LEU A 255 14.83 5.86 12.72
N TYR A 256 15.20 6.24 13.95
CA TYR A 256 16.01 5.43 14.83
C TYR A 256 15.10 4.52 15.65
N TYR A 257 15.45 3.25 15.81
CA TYR A 257 14.66 2.34 16.62
C TYR A 257 15.51 1.26 17.29
N ALA A 258 15.21 1.03 18.56
CA ALA A 258 15.81 0.01 19.41
C ALA A 258 14.87 -0.22 20.61
N ASP A 259 15.21 -1.13 21.51
CA ASP A 259 14.63 -1.21 22.85
C ASP A 259 15.49 -0.33 23.78
N PHE A 260 15.26 0.98 23.77
CA PHE A 260 16.18 1.95 24.39
C PHE A 260 16.13 1.91 25.92
N ASP A 261 15.03 1.45 26.51
CA ASP A 261 14.88 1.31 27.96
C ASP A 261 14.94 -0.16 28.45
N SER A 262 15.19 -1.10 27.53
CA SER A 262 15.34 -2.54 27.80
C SER A 262 14.08 -3.18 28.40
N ASN A 263 12.89 -2.74 27.97
CA ASN A 263 11.59 -3.27 28.40
C ASN A 263 11.01 -4.35 27.47
N GLY A 264 11.67 -4.63 26.35
CA GLY A 264 11.28 -5.61 25.32
C GLY A 264 10.47 -5.02 24.15
N SER A 265 10.07 -3.75 24.22
CA SER A 265 9.33 -3.04 23.18
C SER A 265 10.28 -2.30 22.24
N ILE A 266 9.85 -2.10 20.99
CA ILE A 266 10.62 -1.28 20.04
C ILE A 266 10.20 0.17 20.18
N ASP A 267 11.19 1.05 20.34
CA ASP A 267 11.02 2.48 20.50
C ASP A 267 11.41 3.25 19.23
N PRO A 268 10.45 3.62 18.37
CA PRO A 268 10.71 4.43 17.19
C PRO A 268 10.89 5.92 17.52
N PHE A 269 11.98 6.51 17.06
CA PHE A 269 12.27 7.95 17.11
C PHE A 269 12.44 8.49 15.70
N PHE A 270 11.38 9.09 15.18
CA PHE A 270 11.39 9.78 13.90
C PHE A 270 11.99 11.18 14.06
N ASN A 271 12.87 11.57 13.15
CA ASN A 271 13.61 12.81 13.17
C ASN A 271 13.59 13.46 11.79
N PHE A 272 13.63 14.79 11.75
CA PHE A 272 13.70 15.56 10.52
C PHE A 272 14.48 16.85 10.76
N TYR A 273 14.96 17.46 9.68
CA TYR A 273 15.78 18.66 9.77
C TYR A 273 14.93 19.92 9.85
N LEU A 274 15.34 20.83 10.73
CA LEU A 274 14.89 22.21 10.81
C LEU A 274 16.14 23.11 10.90
N ASP A 275 16.26 24.07 9.99
CA ASP A 275 17.40 25.00 9.91
C ASP A 275 18.78 24.31 9.98
N GLY A 276 18.96 23.20 9.25
CA GLY A 276 20.21 22.46 9.20
C GLY A 276 20.50 21.52 10.37
N LYS A 277 19.56 21.35 11.31
CA LYS A 277 19.71 20.45 12.46
C LYS A 277 18.59 19.41 12.53
N SER A 278 18.95 18.17 12.80
CA SER A 278 17.99 17.06 12.96
C SER A 278 17.38 17.07 14.36
N TYR A 279 16.06 17.15 14.43
CA TYR A 279 15.27 17.17 15.66
C TYR A 279 14.31 15.98 15.72
N PRO A 280 14.07 15.44 16.92
CA PRO A 280 13.04 14.44 17.14
C PRO A 280 11.66 15.03 16.86
N PHE A 281 10.81 14.24 16.20
CA PHE A 281 9.43 14.60 15.96
C PHE A 281 8.59 14.54 17.24
N VAL A 282 8.90 13.59 18.13
CA VAL A 282 8.18 13.37 19.39
C VAL A 282 8.29 14.56 20.33
N SER A 283 7.22 14.85 21.05
CA SER A 283 7.19 15.86 22.10
C SER A 283 7.83 15.35 23.39
N ARG A 284 8.13 16.27 24.32
CA ARG A 284 8.62 15.94 25.66
C ARG A 284 7.70 14.98 26.41
N ASP A 285 6.39 15.13 26.25
CA ASP A 285 5.45 14.30 27.00
C ASP A 285 5.38 12.88 26.42
N GLU A 286 5.38 12.75 25.09
CA GLU A 286 5.44 11.45 24.40
C GLU A 286 6.74 10.69 24.73
N ILE A 287 7.91 11.34 24.68
CA ILE A 287 9.17 10.66 25.04
C ILE A 287 9.20 10.22 26.51
N ASN A 288 8.55 10.96 27.40
CA ASN A 288 8.46 10.62 28.84
C ASN A 288 7.47 9.50 29.15
N GLU A 289 6.53 9.22 28.24
CA GLU A 289 5.63 8.08 28.28
C GLU A 289 6.29 6.85 27.67
N GLN A 290 7.05 7.04 26.60
CA GLN A 290 7.74 5.98 25.88
C GLN A 290 8.99 5.48 26.63
N ILE A 291 9.83 6.38 27.16
CA ILE A 291 11.06 6.08 27.89
C ILE A 291 11.04 6.77 29.25
N TYR A 292 10.59 6.05 30.28
CA TYR A 292 10.40 6.62 31.63
C TYR A 292 11.63 7.34 32.22
N PRO A 293 12.88 6.84 32.04
CA PRO A 293 14.08 7.55 32.49
C PRO A 293 14.26 8.98 31.94
N MET A 294 13.65 9.32 30.79
CA MET A 294 13.78 10.65 30.17
C MET A 294 13.17 11.77 31.01
N ARG A 295 12.22 11.44 31.91
CA ARG A 295 11.61 12.41 32.85
C ARG A 295 12.64 13.10 33.74
N ARG A 296 13.74 12.42 34.06
CA ARG A 296 14.82 12.96 34.89
C ARG A 296 15.82 13.79 34.09
N ARG A 297 15.99 13.51 32.80
CA ARG A 297 16.90 14.26 31.91
C ARG A 297 16.26 15.55 31.41
N PHE A 298 15.01 15.49 30.98
CA PHE A 298 14.26 16.62 30.41
C PHE A 298 13.16 17.09 31.36
N THR A 299 13.55 17.78 32.44
CA THR A 299 12.65 18.18 33.53
C THR A 299 11.68 19.31 33.17
N SER A 300 11.93 20.06 32.10
CA SER A 300 11.05 21.14 31.61
C SER A 300 10.96 21.15 30.09
N TYR A 301 9.90 21.73 29.52
CA TYR A 301 9.77 21.91 28.06
C TYR A 301 10.94 22.71 27.48
N LYS A 302 11.43 23.73 28.19
CA LYS A 302 12.58 24.52 27.78
C LYS A 302 13.85 23.68 27.63
N ALA A 303 14.05 22.69 28.51
CA ALA A 303 15.22 21.80 28.43
C ALA A 303 15.15 20.81 27.25
N TYR A 304 13.95 20.59 26.69
CA TYR A 304 13.74 19.67 25.57
C TYR A 304 13.59 20.37 24.22
N ALA A 305 13.16 21.63 24.21
CA ALA A 305 12.78 22.34 22.98
C ALA A 305 13.86 22.35 21.89
N ASP A 306 15.13 22.41 22.29
CA ASP A 306 16.28 22.42 21.38
C ASP A 306 17.05 21.09 21.36
N ALA A 307 16.55 20.04 22.02
CA ALA A 307 17.24 18.77 22.16
C ALA A 307 17.25 18.01 20.84
N THR A 308 18.45 17.70 20.35
CA THR A 308 18.70 16.86 19.18
C THR A 308 18.79 15.39 19.56
N ILE A 309 18.74 14.50 18.56
CA ILE A 309 18.84 13.05 18.81
C ILE A 309 20.13 12.65 19.54
N ASN A 310 21.24 13.36 19.27
CA ASN A 310 22.54 13.13 19.90
C ASN A 310 22.62 13.64 21.35
N GLU A 311 21.68 14.47 21.79
CA GLU A 311 21.57 14.92 23.18
C GLU A 311 20.60 14.03 23.98
N ILE A 312 19.64 13.42 23.29
CA ILE A 312 18.71 12.44 23.85
C ILE A 312 19.43 11.10 24.08
N PHE A 313 20.12 10.58 23.07
CA PHE A 313 20.81 9.30 23.13
C PHE A 313 22.32 9.45 23.03
N THR A 314 23.03 8.56 23.71
CA THR A 314 24.48 8.45 23.62
C THR A 314 24.90 7.92 22.24
N PRO A 315 26.11 8.23 21.77
CA PRO A 315 26.64 7.66 20.52
C PRO A 315 26.62 6.12 20.51
N GLN A 316 26.81 5.48 21.67
CA GLN A 316 26.77 4.03 21.82
C GLN A 316 25.36 3.48 21.60
N GLU A 317 24.34 4.11 22.20
CA GLU A 317 22.92 3.74 22.01
C GLU A 317 22.51 3.90 20.54
N LEU A 318 22.89 5.01 19.90
CA LEU A 318 22.59 5.23 18.48
C LEU A 318 23.29 4.24 17.55
N THR A 319 24.54 3.86 17.86
CA THR A 319 25.28 2.85 17.09
C THR A 319 24.71 1.44 17.28
N ALA A 320 24.15 1.15 18.46
CA ALA A 320 23.47 -0.13 18.72
C ALA A 320 22.05 -0.16 18.16
N SER A 321 21.45 0.99 17.86
CA SER A 321 20.12 1.10 17.26
C SER A 321 20.12 0.79 15.77
N SER A 322 18.93 0.49 15.25
CA SER A 322 18.70 0.42 13.81
C SER A 322 18.23 1.77 13.28
N LYS A 323 18.51 2.06 12.01
CA LYS A 323 18.12 3.31 11.36
C LYS A 323 17.48 3.06 10.00
N LEU A 324 16.31 3.63 9.78
CA LEU A 324 15.71 3.82 8.46
C LEU A 324 15.84 5.30 8.07
N SER A 325 15.83 5.58 6.77
CA SER A 325 15.84 6.96 6.27
C SER A 325 15.05 7.10 4.99
N LEU A 326 14.57 8.32 4.76
CA LEU A 326 13.91 8.72 3.52
C LEU A 326 14.45 10.08 3.08
N ASN A 327 14.47 10.30 1.78
CA ASN A 327 14.99 11.51 1.15
C ASN A 327 13.95 12.20 0.24
N THR A 328 12.73 11.67 0.17
CA THR A 328 11.62 12.33 -0.50
C THR A 328 10.28 11.98 0.15
N THR A 329 9.38 12.96 0.19
CA THR A 329 7.95 12.77 0.48
C THR A 329 7.09 13.04 -0.76
N GLN A 330 7.72 13.38 -1.88
CA GLN A 330 7.03 13.79 -3.10
C GLN A 330 6.36 12.59 -3.79
N THR A 331 5.10 12.76 -4.21
CA THR A 331 4.47 11.88 -5.20
C THR A 331 5.15 12.12 -6.53
N THR A 332 5.66 11.07 -7.17
CA THR A 332 6.61 11.20 -8.28
C THR A 332 6.13 10.40 -9.50
N LEU A 333 6.13 11.06 -10.66
CA LEU A 333 6.10 10.41 -11.95
C LEU A 333 7.54 10.07 -12.35
N PHE A 334 7.79 8.86 -12.84
CA PHE A 334 9.04 8.46 -13.45
C PHE A 334 8.80 8.03 -14.89
N ILE A 335 9.43 8.75 -15.82
CA ILE A 335 9.38 8.44 -17.25
C ILE A 335 10.43 7.38 -17.58
N ASN A 336 10.04 6.35 -18.30
CA ASN A 336 10.92 5.31 -18.81
C ASN A 336 11.72 5.86 -20.00
N GLN A 337 13.00 6.11 -19.80
CA GLN A 337 13.93 6.52 -20.83
C GLN A 337 14.96 5.42 -21.01
N ASP A 338 14.77 4.62 -22.06
CA ASP A 338 15.67 3.52 -22.44
C ASP A 338 15.92 2.51 -21.30
N GLY A 339 14.85 2.13 -20.59
CA GLY A 339 14.90 1.17 -19.49
C GLY A 339 15.29 1.79 -18.15
N LYS A 340 15.50 3.12 -18.07
CA LYS A 340 15.74 3.85 -16.83
C LYS A 340 14.55 4.71 -16.47
N PHE A 341 14.13 4.65 -15.21
CA PHE A 341 13.10 5.53 -14.66
C PHE A 341 13.69 6.86 -14.21
N ILE A 342 13.32 7.92 -14.92
CA ILE A 342 13.79 9.29 -14.67
C ILE A 342 12.62 10.12 -14.12
N ALA A 343 12.84 10.79 -12.99
CA ALA A 343 11.79 11.60 -12.38
C ALA A 343 11.30 12.71 -13.33
N GLY A 344 10.00 12.69 -13.62
CA GLY A 344 9.25 13.71 -14.36
C GLY A 344 8.64 14.76 -13.43
N THR A 345 7.77 15.60 -13.98
CA THR A 345 7.09 16.67 -13.23
C THR A 345 5.61 16.37 -13.11
N LEU A 346 5.06 16.55 -11.90
CA LEU A 346 3.62 16.59 -11.65
C LEU A 346 3.22 17.98 -11.17
N PRO A 347 1.98 18.43 -11.45
CA PRO A 347 1.43 19.64 -10.86
C PRO A 347 1.47 19.61 -9.32
N ILE A 348 1.60 20.78 -8.70
CA ILE A 348 1.75 20.90 -7.24
C ILE A 348 0.58 20.29 -6.46
N GLN A 349 -0.61 20.23 -7.07
CA GLN A 349 -1.81 19.62 -6.52
C GLN A 349 -1.62 18.13 -6.22
N ALA A 350 -0.73 17.43 -6.94
CA ALA A 350 -0.36 16.05 -6.64
C ALA A 350 0.37 15.89 -5.29
N GLN A 351 0.78 17.01 -4.67
CA GLN A 351 1.55 17.05 -3.42
C GLN A 351 0.75 17.56 -2.22
N PHE A 352 -0.53 17.88 -2.40
CA PHE A 352 -1.36 18.51 -1.36
C PHE A 352 -1.79 17.57 -0.23
N ALA A 353 -1.81 16.26 -0.49
CA ALA A 353 -2.11 15.23 0.50
C ALA A 353 -1.45 13.90 0.10
N PRO A 354 -1.42 12.90 1.00
CA PRO A 354 -0.98 11.55 0.64
C PRO A 354 -1.75 10.99 -0.55
N VAL A 355 -1.05 10.33 -1.47
CA VAL A 355 -1.64 9.63 -2.61
C VAL A 355 -1.57 8.13 -2.37
N SER A 356 -2.70 7.53 -1.99
CA SER A 356 -2.83 6.11 -1.64
C SER A 356 -3.49 5.27 -2.74
N GLN A 357 -4.10 5.90 -3.75
CA GLN A 357 -4.67 5.23 -4.92
C GLN A 357 -4.36 6.06 -6.17
N ILE A 358 -4.12 5.36 -7.28
CA ILE A 358 -3.81 5.93 -8.59
C ILE A 358 -4.67 5.18 -9.61
N LEU A 359 -5.40 5.91 -10.44
CA LEU A 359 -6.09 5.38 -11.61
C LEU A 359 -5.60 6.11 -12.86
N THR A 360 -5.57 5.41 -13.99
CA THR A 360 -5.16 5.94 -15.29
C THR A 360 -6.17 5.55 -16.34
N ASN A 361 -6.75 6.53 -17.01
CA ASN A 361 -7.69 6.34 -18.12
C ASN A 361 -7.69 7.60 -18.99
N ASP A 362 -8.38 7.58 -20.12
CA ASP A 362 -8.66 8.74 -20.97
C ASP A 362 -9.99 9.36 -20.54
N PHE A 363 -9.97 10.11 -19.42
CA PHE A 363 -11.18 10.60 -18.75
C PHE A 363 -11.90 11.68 -19.55
N ASP A 364 -11.21 12.36 -20.46
CA ASP A 364 -11.83 13.36 -21.34
C ASP A 364 -11.95 12.95 -22.81
N HIS A 365 -11.58 11.70 -23.12
CA HIS A 365 -11.70 11.06 -24.42
C HIS A 365 -10.89 11.75 -25.53
N ASP A 366 -9.73 12.31 -25.19
CA ASP A 366 -8.81 12.94 -26.14
C ASP A 366 -7.72 12.00 -26.69
N GLY A 367 -7.73 10.73 -26.26
CA GLY A 367 -6.85 9.67 -26.69
C GLY A 367 -5.53 9.60 -25.92
N LYS A 368 -5.41 10.28 -24.77
CA LYS A 368 -4.21 10.29 -23.92
C LYS A 368 -4.52 9.78 -22.54
N ILE A 369 -3.49 9.31 -21.85
CA ILE A 369 -3.62 8.87 -20.46
C ILE A 369 -3.65 10.08 -19.53
N ASP A 370 -4.73 10.19 -18.76
CA ASP A 370 -4.89 11.06 -17.62
C ASP A 370 -4.60 10.30 -16.31
N LEU A 371 -4.32 11.04 -15.24
CA LEU A 371 -4.14 10.48 -13.90
C LEU A 371 -5.24 10.96 -12.96
N LEU A 372 -5.84 10.05 -12.22
CA LEU A 372 -6.65 10.38 -11.06
C LEU A 372 -5.92 9.93 -9.79
N LEU A 373 -5.40 10.91 -9.04
CA LEU A 373 -4.66 10.70 -7.80
C LEU A 373 -5.59 10.90 -6.61
N LEU A 374 -5.67 9.89 -5.75
CA LEU A 374 -6.61 9.84 -4.63
C LEU A 374 -5.88 9.44 -3.35
N GLY A 375 -6.39 9.91 -2.21
CA GLY A 375 -5.83 9.53 -0.92
C GLY A 375 -6.45 10.29 0.22
N ASN A 376 -5.66 11.13 0.88
CA ASN A 376 -5.88 11.69 2.22
C ASN A 376 -5.46 10.74 3.35
N HIS A 377 -5.19 11.36 4.49
CA HIS A 377 -4.96 10.71 5.76
C HIS A 377 -5.36 11.65 6.90
N GLU A 378 -6.50 11.38 7.54
CA GLU A 378 -7.12 12.25 8.55
C GLU A 378 -6.68 11.87 9.98
N ASP A 379 -6.44 10.59 10.24
CA ASP A 379 -6.04 10.06 11.55
C ASP A 379 -4.50 10.11 11.76
N ASN A 380 -3.95 11.32 11.92
CA ASN A 380 -2.53 11.51 12.23
C ASN A 380 -2.28 11.86 13.71
N ARG A 381 -0.99 11.85 14.10
CA ARG A 381 -0.56 12.52 15.33
C ARG A 381 -1.00 13.99 15.28
N LEU A 382 -1.46 14.51 16.42
CA LEU A 382 -1.95 15.88 16.57
C LEU A 382 -1.01 16.95 15.98
N LYS A 383 0.31 16.73 16.07
CA LYS A 383 1.33 17.65 15.53
C LYS A 383 1.37 17.72 14.00
N ILE A 384 1.01 16.65 13.28
CA ILE A 384 0.87 16.65 11.81
C ILE A 384 -0.49 17.24 11.42
N GLY A 385 -1.55 16.90 12.16
CA GLY A 385 -2.92 17.32 11.81
C GLY A 385 -3.54 16.49 10.68
N SER A 386 -4.73 16.88 10.22
CA SER A 386 -5.40 16.22 9.08
C SER A 386 -4.70 16.57 7.77
N MET A 387 -4.53 15.59 6.88
CA MET A 387 -4.06 15.79 5.51
C MET A 387 -5.16 15.39 4.52
N ASP A 388 -6.14 16.26 4.35
CA ASP A 388 -7.42 16.00 3.65
C ASP A 388 -7.64 16.88 2.41
N ALA A 389 -6.57 17.48 1.88
CA ALA A 389 -6.61 18.43 0.76
C ALA A 389 -6.71 17.77 -0.63
N ASN A 390 -6.95 16.45 -0.73
CA ASN A 390 -7.20 15.77 -1.99
C ASN A 390 -8.70 15.47 -2.16
N TYR A 391 -9.36 16.30 -2.97
CA TYR A 391 -10.79 16.16 -3.31
C TYR A 391 -11.07 15.34 -4.58
N GLY A 392 -10.08 14.58 -5.07
CA GLY A 392 -10.06 14.01 -6.40
C GLY A 392 -9.14 14.83 -7.31
N CYS A 393 -7.84 14.56 -7.24
CA CYS A 393 -6.84 15.26 -8.04
C CYS A 393 -6.76 14.64 -9.44
N LEU A 394 -7.55 15.20 -10.36
CA LEU A 394 -7.54 14.82 -11.77
C LEU A 394 -6.48 15.64 -12.53
N LEU A 395 -5.59 14.93 -13.22
CA LEU A 395 -4.51 15.48 -14.02
C LEU A 395 -4.67 15.05 -15.47
N LYS A 396 -4.95 16.00 -16.35
CA LYS A 396 -5.02 15.78 -17.78
C LYS A 396 -3.64 15.59 -18.39
N GLY A 397 -3.43 14.51 -19.13
CA GLY A 397 -2.19 14.21 -19.84
C GLY A 397 -2.02 14.98 -21.14
N ASP A 398 -0.79 15.30 -21.50
CA ASP A 398 -0.43 15.87 -22.80
C ASP A 398 0.05 14.84 -23.83
N GLY A 399 0.15 13.56 -23.41
CA GLY A 399 0.61 12.44 -24.22
C GLY A 399 2.13 12.46 -24.44
N LYS A 400 2.88 13.19 -23.62
CA LYS A 400 4.35 13.31 -23.65
C LYS A 400 4.94 13.21 -22.23
N GLY A 401 4.15 12.74 -21.27
CA GLY A 401 4.50 12.69 -19.84
C GLY A 401 4.31 14.01 -19.10
N GLY A 402 3.70 15.04 -19.72
CA GLY A 402 3.29 16.28 -19.08
C GLY A 402 1.84 16.21 -18.60
N PHE A 403 1.54 16.89 -17.49
CA PHE A 403 0.21 16.87 -16.87
C PHE A 403 -0.27 18.27 -16.47
N ALA A 404 -1.56 18.53 -16.64
CA ALA A 404 -2.24 19.74 -16.20
C ALA A 404 -3.37 19.41 -15.22
N TYR A 405 -3.44 20.13 -14.11
CA TYR A 405 -4.50 19.94 -13.13
C TYR A 405 -5.87 20.40 -13.64
N ILE A 406 -6.90 19.60 -13.40
CA ILE A 406 -8.30 19.95 -13.67
C ILE A 406 -8.98 20.32 -12.35
N GLU A 407 -9.56 21.53 -12.29
CA GLU A 407 -10.26 22.02 -11.11
C GLU A 407 -11.52 21.18 -10.79
N GLN A 408 -11.87 21.07 -9.50
CA GLN A 408 -13.04 20.30 -9.04
C GLN A 408 -14.36 20.77 -9.67
N SER A 409 -14.49 22.07 -9.93
CA SER A 409 -15.68 22.64 -10.59
C SER A 409 -15.85 22.13 -12.02
N VAL A 410 -14.76 21.71 -12.66
CA VAL A 410 -14.73 21.15 -14.02
C VAL A 410 -14.82 19.63 -13.97
N SER A 411 -14.05 18.96 -13.09
CA SER A 411 -14.06 17.50 -12.99
C SER A 411 -15.33 16.94 -12.33
N GLY A 412 -16.05 17.74 -11.54
CA GLY A 412 -17.21 17.30 -10.78
C GLY A 412 -16.88 16.43 -9.56
N LEU A 413 -15.58 16.23 -9.24
CA LEU A 413 -15.14 15.43 -8.11
C LEU A 413 -15.22 16.21 -6.79
N SER A 414 -15.69 15.56 -5.74
CA SER A 414 -15.78 16.09 -4.37
C SER A 414 -15.52 14.99 -3.34
N ILE A 415 -14.40 14.30 -3.52
CA ILE A 415 -14.01 13.17 -2.67
C ILE A 415 -13.52 13.70 -1.32
N THR A 416 -13.90 13.06 -0.23
CA THR A 416 -13.53 13.45 1.14
C THR A 416 -13.36 12.18 1.97
N GLY A 417 -12.55 12.23 3.01
CA GLY A 417 -12.16 11.05 3.79
C GLY A 417 -10.91 10.37 3.25
N ASP A 418 -10.35 9.50 4.08
CA ASP A 418 -9.25 8.61 3.73
C ASP A 418 -9.65 7.61 2.65
N VAL A 419 -9.22 7.81 1.41
CA VAL A 419 -9.46 6.85 0.33
C VAL A 419 -8.61 5.59 0.58
N LYS A 420 -9.28 4.44 0.69
CA LYS A 420 -8.65 3.12 0.88
C LYS A 420 -8.71 2.24 -0.37
N ALA A 421 -9.68 2.49 -1.26
CA ALA A 421 -9.81 1.81 -2.53
C ALA A 421 -10.49 2.71 -3.57
N ALA A 422 -10.05 2.61 -4.82
CA ALA A 422 -10.71 3.23 -5.97
C ALA A 422 -10.71 2.25 -7.14
N LEU A 423 -11.82 2.14 -7.86
CA LEU A 423 -11.92 1.30 -9.05
C LEU A 423 -12.99 1.82 -10.00
N GLU A 424 -12.86 1.48 -11.27
CA GLU A 424 -13.89 1.68 -12.29
C GLU A 424 -14.80 0.44 -12.36
N LEU A 425 -16.09 0.65 -12.60
CA LEU A 425 -17.11 -0.40 -12.68
C LEU A 425 -18.14 -0.06 -13.76
N GLN A 426 -18.54 -1.05 -14.56
CA GLN A 426 -19.67 -0.89 -15.47
C GLN A 426 -20.99 -1.21 -14.76
N ILE A 427 -21.92 -0.25 -14.74
CA ILE A 427 -23.29 -0.44 -14.25
C ILE A 427 -24.28 -0.02 -15.33
N ASN A 428 -25.12 -0.96 -15.79
CA ASN A 428 -26.04 -0.73 -16.90
C ASN A 428 -25.35 -0.16 -18.15
N LYS A 429 -24.13 -0.62 -18.46
CA LYS A 429 -23.27 -0.17 -19.57
C LYS A 429 -22.78 1.29 -19.46
N ALA A 430 -22.91 1.90 -18.29
CA ALA A 430 -22.30 3.19 -18.01
C ALA A 430 -21.08 2.97 -17.09
N PRO A 431 -19.95 3.62 -17.38
CA PRO A 431 -18.80 3.64 -16.49
C PRO A 431 -19.12 4.42 -15.20
N TYR A 432 -18.66 3.86 -14.08
CA TYR A 432 -18.68 4.51 -12.78
C TYR A 432 -17.33 4.37 -12.11
N LEU A 433 -16.86 5.47 -11.54
CA LEU A 433 -15.78 5.50 -10.57
C LEU A 433 -16.35 5.26 -9.17
N LEU A 434 -15.86 4.21 -8.51
CA LEU A 434 -16.24 3.83 -7.15
C LEU A 434 -15.10 4.18 -6.19
N ILE A 435 -15.45 4.87 -5.10
CA ILE A 435 -14.50 5.33 -4.09
C ILE A 435 -14.91 4.79 -2.72
N GLY A 436 -14.05 3.93 -2.16
CA GLY A 436 -14.16 3.42 -0.80
C GLY A 436 -13.28 4.24 0.15
N THR A 437 -13.87 4.81 1.18
CA THR A 437 -13.14 5.56 2.22
C THR A 437 -13.22 4.86 3.57
N SER A 438 -12.22 5.07 4.43
CA SER A 438 -12.24 4.57 5.81
C SER A 438 -13.52 5.02 6.51
N GLN A 439 -14.24 4.08 7.14
CA GLN A 439 -15.48 4.34 7.90
C GLN A 439 -16.59 5.09 7.14
N GLY A 440 -16.46 5.25 5.81
CA GLY A 440 -17.40 6.00 4.98
C GLY A 440 -18.34 5.09 4.19
N SER A 441 -19.36 5.70 3.59
CA SER A 441 -20.17 5.02 2.58
C SER A 441 -19.43 4.97 1.25
N LEU A 442 -19.62 3.89 0.48
CA LEU A 442 -19.12 3.78 -0.88
C LEU A 442 -19.73 4.89 -1.76
N LYS A 443 -18.89 5.68 -2.42
CA LYS A 443 -19.30 6.76 -3.32
C LYS A 443 -19.22 6.30 -4.77
N PHE A 444 -20.20 6.67 -5.58
CA PHE A 444 -20.27 6.37 -7.01
C PHE A 444 -20.27 7.69 -7.77
N TYR A 445 -19.32 7.86 -8.68
CA TYR A 445 -19.27 8.95 -9.64
C TYR A 445 -19.53 8.35 -11.01
N LYS A 446 -20.56 8.84 -11.69
CA LYS A 446 -20.81 8.43 -13.07
C LYS A 446 -19.87 9.23 -13.96
N GLU A 447 -19.10 8.54 -14.80
CA GLU A 447 -18.23 9.15 -15.80
C GLU A 447 -19.02 9.77 -16.96
#